data_AF-A0A2E2AP59-F1
#
_entry.id   AF-A0A2E2AP59-F1
#
_cell.length_a   1.000
_cell.length_b   1.000
_cell.length_c   1.000
_cell.angle_alpha   90.00
_cell.angle_beta   90.00
_cell.angle_gamma   90.00
#
_symmetry.space_group_name_H-M   'P 1'
#
loop_
_entity.id
_entity.type
_entity.pdbx_description
1 polymer ?
#
loop_
_entity_poly.entity_id
_entity_poly.type
_entity_poly.pdbx_seq_one_letter_code
_entity_poly.pdbx_strand_id
1 'polypeptide(L)'
;MGRICFQTSRIQFLDEPLLRSCYMTGLEGIAWEREITFAGTRLMIDRQTHESGHFFFPWRSENGLEFMLGTTSLRESKDDYHLEVELARGTLHRLRSYLAERSNQYKLSQTYAEKLTAAHEHLIDAVLHWRSDPQQAGDLAATAIELCLYVINHLSVEDAGHLMEARHQAGMTNSMFGVKLGQLPDNESDRDTLAGAFDSVMLPFNWKDVSPDEGKFQFFDVDQMLEWSHRHGKKVFAGPLIQ
;
A
#
# COMPACT_ATOMS: atom_id res chain seq x y z
N MET A 1 14.65 -7.05 28.72
CA MET A 1 14.31 -6.03 27.69
C MET A 1 15.36 -6.14 26.61
N GLY A 2 14.90 -6.40 25.39
CA GLY A 2 15.75 -6.46 24.22
C GLY A 2 15.94 -5.09 23.60
N ARG A 3 17.13 -4.79 23.09
CA ARG A 3 17.44 -3.50 22.45
C ARG A 3 18.04 -3.70 21.07
N ILE A 4 17.56 -2.91 20.10
CA ILE A 4 18.22 -2.73 18.81
C ILE A 4 18.50 -1.24 18.63
N CYS A 5 19.69 -0.94 18.16
CA CYS A 5 20.14 0.41 17.91
C CYS A 5 20.47 0.57 16.43
N PHE A 6 20.07 1.72 15.89
CA PHE A 6 20.45 2.17 14.56
C PHE A 6 21.19 3.50 14.65
N GLN A 7 22.23 3.63 13.85
CA GLN A 7 22.80 4.89 13.45
C GLN A 7 22.18 5.30 12.10
N THR A 8 21.94 6.59 11.93
CA THR A 8 21.47 7.19 10.67
C THR A 8 22.38 8.36 10.30
N SER A 9 22.65 8.51 9.01
CA SER A 9 23.43 9.63 8.48
C SER A 9 22.57 10.66 7.74
N ARG A 10 21.36 10.28 7.30
CA ARG A 10 20.47 11.16 6.55
C ARG A 10 19.35 11.77 7.39
N ILE A 11 18.91 11.07 8.42
CA ILE A 11 17.78 11.52 9.25
C ILE A 11 18.33 12.40 10.37
N GLN A 12 18.09 13.70 10.25
CA GLN A 12 18.56 14.70 11.21
C GLN A 12 17.55 15.01 12.31
N PHE A 13 16.26 14.76 12.03
CA PHE A 13 15.17 15.06 12.95
C PHE A 13 14.03 14.06 12.73
N LEU A 14 13.47 13.60 13.84
CA LEU A 14 12.26 12.77 13.88
C LEU A 14 11.29 13.44 14.84
N ASP A 15 10.11 13.80 14.33
CA ASP A 15 9.05 14.31 15.19
C ASP A 15 8.32 13.16 15.90
N GLU A 16 7.59 13.52 16.96
CA GLU A 16 6.79 12.58 17.74
C GLU A 16 5.80 11.76 16.89
N PRO A 17 5.04 12.37 15.95
CA PRO A 17 4.16 11.61 15.06
C PRO A 17 4.88 10.53 14.25
N LEU A 18 6.03 10.86 13.65
CA LEU A 18 6.77 9.91 12.84
C LEU A 18 7.37 8.79 13.69
N LEU A 19 7.89 9.09 14.89
CA LEU A 19 8.33 8.07 15.85
C LEU A 19 7.19 7.15 16.31
N ARG A 20 5.95 7.65 16.42
CA ARG A 20 4.77 6.83 16.75
C ARG A 20 4.37 5.88 15.63
N SER A 21 4.60 6.27 14.38
CA SER A 21 4.32 5.40 13.23
C SER A 21 5.33 4.26 13.05
N CYS A 22 6.54 4.39 13.62
CA CYS A 22 7.53 3.32 13.61
C CYS A 22 7.12 2.14 14.51
N TYR A 23 7.32 0.91 14.03
CA TYR A 23 7.02 -0.30 14.77
C TYR A 23 7.98 -1.45 14.41
N MET A 24 7.97 -2.50 15.21
CA MET A 24 8.77 -3.69 14.99
C MET A 24 7.89 -4.94 15.12
N THR A 25 8.11 -5.95 14.28
CA THR A 25 7.34 -7.20 14.30
C THR A 25 8.25 -8.42 14.33
N GLY A 26 7.79 -9.49 14.98
CA GLY A 26 8.40 -10.80 14.87
C GLY A 26 8.05 -11.52 13.57
N LEU A 27 8.16 -12.84 13.58
CA LEU A 27 7.78 -13.72 12.46
C LEU A 27 6.26 -13.72 12.25
N GLU A 28 5.51 -13.55 13.32
CA GLU A 28 4.04 -13.53 13.38
C GLU A 28 3.41 -12.27 12.76
N GLY A 29 4.21 -11.24 12.47
CA GLY A 29 3.73 -10.00 11.88
C GLY A 29 2.92 -9.09 12.82
N ILE A 30 2.85 -9.44 14.10
CA ILE A 30 2.19 -8.62 15.14
C ILE A 30 3.19 -7.59 15.65
N ALA A 31 2.76 -6.33 15.74
CA ALA A 31 3.58 -5.26 16.28
C ALA A 31 3.84 -5.47 17.77
N TRP A 32 5.10 -5.37 18.18
CA TRP A 32 5.47 -5.44 19.59
C TRP A 32 5.26 -4.10 20.29
N GLU A 33 4.95 -4.17 21.58
CA GLU A 33 5.10 -3.02 22.46
C GLU A 33 6.58 -2.62 22.50
N ARG A 34 6.84 -1.33 22.29
CA ARG A 34 8.18 -0.78 22.20
C ARG A 34 8.28 0.59 22.85
N GLU A 35 9.50 0.97 23.18
CA GLU A 35 9.88 2.36 23.43
C GLU A 35 10.90 2.76 22.36
N ILE A 36 10.63 3.85 21.64
CA ILE A 36 11.51 4.35 20.58
C ILE A 36 12.03 5.70 21.02
N THR A 37 13.35 5.81 21.11
CA THR A 37 14.05 7.05 21.45
C THR A 37 14.96 7.45 20.32
N PHE A 38 14.94 8.72 19.93
CA PHE A 38 15.88 9.29 18.96
C PHE A 38 16.74 10.35 19.63
N ALA A 39 18.06 10.20 19.53
CA ALA A 39 19.02 11.12 20.14
C ALA A 39 20.19 11.37 19.16
N GLY A 40 20.29 12.61 18.67
CA GLY A 40 21.29 13.00 17.68
C GLY A 40 21.08 12.26 16.36
N THR A 41 21.94 11.27 16.09
CA THR A 41 21.91 10.40 14.90
C THR A 41 21.61 8.94 15.24
N ARG A 42 21.14 8.68 16.45
CA ARG A 42 20.92 7.33 16.97
C ARG A 42 19.46 7.09 17.30
N LEU A 43 18.91 6.02 16.73
CA LEU A 43 17.57 5.51 16.99
C LEU A 43 17.69 4.25 17.85
N MET A 44 17.05 4.24 19.02
CA MET A 44 17.07 3.14 19.97
C MET A 44 15.66 2.59 20.12
N ILE A 45 15.52 1.27 20.02
CA ILE A 45 14.24 0.58 20.15
C ILE A 45 14.37 -0.45 21.25
N ASP A 46 13.66 -0.21 22.35
CA ASP A 46 13.51 -1.14 23.46
C ASP A 46 12.22 -1.93 23.31
N ARG A 47 12.29 -3.24 23.57
CA ARG A 47 11.16 -4.17 23.43
C ARG A 47 11.15 -5.24 24.52
N GLN A 48 9.99 -5.85 24.74
CA GLN A 48 9.79 -6.88 25.77
C GLN A 48 10.26 -8.29 25.38
N THR A 49 10.92 -8.44 24.23
CA THR A 49 11.42 -9.72 23.71
C THR A 49 12.88 -9.62 23.29
N HIS A 50 13.59 -10.75 23.29
CA HIS A 50 14.95 -10.87 22.75
C HIS A 50 15.00 -11.47 21.34
N GLU A 51 13.83 -11.75 20.76
CA GLU A 51 13.72 -12.31 19.41
C GLU A 51 14.16 -11.31 18.34
N SER A 52 14.55 -11.85 17.18
CA SER A 52 14.83 -11.06 15.99
C SER A 52 13.54 -10.61 15.32
N GLY A 53 13.56 -9.44 14.69
CA GLY A 53 12.37 -8.91 14.04
C GLY A 53 12.65 -7.84 13.01
N HIS A 54 11.59 -7.41 12.33
CA HIS A 54 11.64 -6.45 11.24
C HIS A 54 11.27 -5.08 11.79
N PHE A 55 12.11 -4.08 11.56
CA PHE A 55 11.80 -2.71 11.93
C PHE A 55 11.20 -1.96 10.73
N PHE A 56 10.09 -1.26 10.95
CA PHE A 56 9.38 -0.49 9.95
C PHE A 56 9.52 1.01 10.20
N PHE A 57 9.95 1.75 9.18
CA PHE A 57 10.29 3.16 9.23
C PHE A 57 9.71 3.94 8.03
N PRO A 58 9.08 5.12 8.24
CA PRO A 58 8.54 5.92 7.15
C PRO A 58 9.67 6.58 6.36
N TRP A 59 9.83 6.14 5.12
CA TRP A 59 10.85 6.66 4.22
C TRP A 59 10.23 7.64 3.24
N ARG A 60 10.79 8.84 3.19
CA ARG A 60 10.40 9.83 2.17
C ARG A 60 11.33 9.70 0.98
N SER A 61 10.76 9.38 -0.18
CA SER A 61 11.51 9.28 -1.44
C SER A 61 11.81 10.65 -2.04
N GLU A 62 12.70 10.69 -3.04
CA GLU A 62 13.12 11.93 -3.70
C GLU A 62 11.97 12.69 -4.37
N ASN A 63 10.96 11.97 -4.87
CA ASN A 63 9.74 12.56 -5.44
C ASN A 63 8.73 13.08 -4.38
N GLY A 64 9.08 12.99 -3.09
CA GLY A 64 8.29 13.51 -1.98
C GLY A 64 7.19 12.57 -1.47
N LEU A 65 7.04 11.37 -2.04
CA LEU A 65 6.15 10.34 -1.52
C LEU A 65 6.70 9.70 -0.25
N GLU A 66 5.82 9.14 0.58
CA GLU A 66 6.18 8.45 1.80
C GLU A 66 5.82 6.97 1.71
N PHE A 67 6.78 6.11 2.05
CA PHE A 67 6.65 4.66 2.01
C PHE A 67 7.02 4.06 3.37
N MET A 68 6.20 3.13 3.87
CA MET A 68 6.55 2.34 5.04
C MET A 68 7.56 1.26 4.63
N LEU A 69 8.86 1.47 4.90
CA LEU A 69 9.91 0.51 4.56
C LEU A 69 10.26 -0.36 5.77
N GLY A 70 10.45 -1.66 5.53
CA GLY A 70 10.91 -2.60 6.54
C GLY A 70 12.37 -3.00 6.36
N THR A 71 13.10 -3.22 7.45
CA THR A 71 14.39 -3.93 7.42
C THR A 71 14.18 -5.42 7.08
N THR A 72 15.27 -6.19 6.95
CA THR A 72 15.21 -7.64 7.13
C THR A 72 15.01 -7.99 8.62
N SER A 73 14.84 -9.28 8.96
CA SER A 73 14.84 -9.68 10.37
C SER A 73 16.21 -9.42 11.00
N LEU A 74 16.25 -8.58 12.03
CA LEU A 74 17.45 -8.18 12.74
C LEU A 74 17.44 -8.76 14.15
N ARG A 75 18.57 -9.33 14.55
CA ARG A 75 18.81 -9.80 15.92
C ARG A 75 19.39 -8.67 16.77
N GLU A 76 19.47 -8.89 18.08
CA GLU A 76 20.22 -8.00 18.95
C GLU A 76 21.71 -8.03 18.59
N SER A 77 22.31 -6.85 18.61
CA SER A 77 23.71 -6.63 18.32
C SER A 77 24.30 -5.67 19.34
N LYS A 78 25.59 -5.86 19.65
CA LYS A 78 26.34 -4.88 20.44
C LYS A 78 26.71 -3.65 19.62
N ASP A 79 26.89 -3.84 18.30
CA ASP A 79 27.14 -2.79 17.34
C ASP A 79 25.81 -2.25 16.81
N ASP A 80 25.77 -0.94 16.56
CA ASP A 80 24.63 -0.29 15.92
C ASP A 80 24.54 -0.71 14.45
N TYR A 81 23.31 -0.93 13.98
CA TYR A 81 23.00 -1.09 12.56
C TYR A 81 23.01 0.27 11.87
N HIS A 82 23.19 0.32 10.55
CA HIS A 82 22.97 1.54 9.78
C HIS A 82 21.56 1.52 9.19
N LEU A 83 20.69 2.46 9.59
CA LEU A 83 19.26 2.42 9.29
C LEU A 83 18.98 2.34 7.78
N GLU A 84 19.55 3.28 7.02
CA GLU A 84 19.39 3.38 5.57
C GLU A 84 19.83 2.10 4.86
N VAL A 85 20.97 1.53 5.27
CA VAL A 85 21.51 0.29 4.70
C VAL A 85 20.57 -0.88 4.97
N GLU A 86 20.03 -1.01 6.19
CA GLU A 86 19.11 -2.10 6.52
C GLU A 86 17.73 -1.94 5.86
N LEU A 87 17.24 -0.71 5.69
CA LEU A 87 16.03 -0.42 4.91
C LEU A 87 16.23 -0.74 3.43
N ALA A 88 17.39 -0.38 2.85
CA ALA A 88 17.76 -0.73 1.48
C ALA A 88 17.86 -2.25 1.30
N ARG A 89 18.51 -2.95 2.26
CA ARG A 89 18.62 -4.41 2.28
C ARG A 89 17.24 -5.08 2.30
N GLY A 90 16.35 -4.63 3.19
CA GLY A 90 14.99 -5.14 3.27
C GLY A 90 14.18 -4.89 2.00
N THR A 91 14.29 -3.70 1.42
CA THR A 91 13.55 -3.31 0.21
C THR A 91 14.01 -4.11 -1.01
N LEU A 92 15.32 -4.22 -1.24
CA LEU A 92 15.87 -5.03 -2.32
C LEU A 92 15.55 -6.51 -2.13
N HIS A 93 15.64 -7.02 -0.89
CA HIS A 93 15.29 -8.42 -0.60
C HIS A 93 13.84 -8.72 -0.98
N ARG A 94 12.88 -7.89 -0.54
CA ARG A 94 11.46 -8.07 -0.87
C ARG A 94 11.22 -8.04 -2.38
N LEU A 95 11.81 -7.08 -3.10
CA LEU A 95 11.70 -7.00 -4.56
C LEU A 95 12.25 -8.26 -5.23
N ARG A 96 13.44 -8.73 -4.84
CA ARG A 96 14.03 -9.95 -5.40
C ARG A 96 13.19 -11.19 -5.11
N SER A 97 12.67 -11.33 -3.90
CA SER A 97 11.78 -12.44 -3.53
C SER A 97 10.50 -12.43 -4.36
N TYR A 98 9.87 -11.26 -4.50
CA TYR A 98 8.68 -11.07 -5.33
C TYR A 98 8.91 -11.51 -6.79
N LEU A 99 10.05 -11.11 -7.36
CA LEU A 99 10.45 -11.46 -8.72
C LEU A 99 10.78 -12.95 -8.88
N ALA A 100 11.47 -13.54 -7.91
CA ALA A 100 11.82 -14.95 -7.94
C ALA A 100 10.58 -15.86 -7.96
N GLU A 101 9.59 -15.56 -7.12
CA GLU A 101 8.30 -16.26 -7.07
C GLU A 101 7.53 -16.21 -8.39
N ARG A 102 7.71 -15.13 -9.15
CA ARG A 102 6.99 -14.86 -10.41
C ARG A 102 7.85 -15.00 -11.66
N SER A 103 9.06 -15.54 -11.53
CA SER A 103 10.02 -15.69 -12.64
C SER A 103 9.45 -16.46 -13.84
N ASN A 104 8.53 -17.39 -13.60
CA ASN A 104 7.85 -18.15 -14.66
C ASN A 104 6.67 -17.41 -15.32
N GLN A 105 6.18 -16.33 -14.69
CA GLN A 105 5.00 -15.57 -15.12
C GLN A 105 5.38 -14.20 -15.69
N TYR A 106 6.55 -13.69 -15.32
CA TYR A 106 6.97 -12.34 -15.61
C TYR A 106 8.41 -12.31 -16.11
N LYS A 107 8.60 -11.76 -17.31
CA LYS A 107 9.93 -11.47 -17.85
C LYS A 107 10.23 -10.00 -17.63
N LEU A 108 11.22 -9.70 -16.78
CA LEU A 108 11.65 -8.31 -16.60
C LEU A 108 12.05 -7.68 -17.92
N SER A 109 11.62 -6.45 -18.13
CA SER A 109 12.21 -5.59 -19.14
C SER A 109 13.70 -5.39 -18.85
N GLN A 110 14.48 -5.18 -19.92
CA GLN A 110 15.92 -4.90 -19.80
C GLN A 110 16.18 -3.70 -18.87
N THR A 111 15.37 -2.65 -18.97
CA THR A 111 15.46 -1.46 -18.14
C THR A 111 15.27 -1.77 -16.65
N TYR A 112 14.34 -2.63 -16.27
CA TYR A 112 14.14 -3.01 -14.87
C TYR A 112 15.27 -3.90 -14.36
N ALA A 113 15.80 -4.78 -15.21
CA ALA A 113 16.93 -5.62 -14.85
C ALA A 113 18.19 -4.78 -14.58
N GLU A 114 18.46 -3.77 -15.42
CA GLU A 114 19.56 -2.82 -15.22
C GLU A 114 19.43 -2.03 -13.91
N LYS A 115 18.22 -1.54 -13.60
CA LYS A 115 17.97 -0.82 -12.33
C LYS A 115 18.10 -1.73 -11.11
N LEU A 116 17.67 -2.98 -11.20
CA LEU A 116 17.82 -3.96 -10.13
C LEU A 116 19.31 -4.27 -9.87
N THR A 117 20.10 -4.41 -10.94
CA THR A 117 21.56 -4.59 -10.84
C THR A 117 22.21 -3.38 -10.19
N ALA A 118 21.90 -2.17 -10.66
CA ALA A 118 22.43 -0.93 -10.07
C ALA A 118 22.04 -0.77 -8.59
N ALA A 119 20.79 -1.10 -8.21
CA ALA A 119 20.36 -1.09 -6.82
C ALA A 119 21.16 -2.07 -5.95
N HIS A 120 21.50 -3.23 -6.51
CA HIS A 120 22.33 -4.23 -5.85
C HIS A 120 23.76 -3.75 -5.64
N GLU A 121 24.37 -3.16 -6.67
CA GLU A 121 25.73 -2.61 -6.63
C GLU A 121 25.83 -1.47 -5.59
N HIS A 122 24.90 -0.51 -5.62
CA HIS A 122 24.85 0.55 -4.62
C HIS A 122 24.68 0.02 -3.19
N LEU A 123 23.86 -1.02 -2.99
CA LEU A 123 23.72 -1.65 -1.67
C LEU A 123 25.02 -2.33 -1.23
N ILE A 124 25.73 -3.02 -2.13
CA ILE A 124 27.03 -3.64 -1.81
C ILE A 124 28.00 -2.54 -1.36
N ASP A 125 28.12 -1.46 -2.12
CA ASP A 125 29.01 -0.37 -1.77
C ASP A 125 28.62 0.28 -0.43
N ALA A 126 27.33 0.48 -0.17
CA ALA A 126 26.85 0.99 1.12
C ALA A 126 27.25 0.07 2.28
N VAL A 127 27.12 -1.25 2.11
CA VAL A 127 27.51 -2.25 3.12
C VAL A 127 29.03 -2.30 3.33
N LEU A 128 29.83 -1.98 2.32
CA LEU A 128 31.29 -1.94 2.46
C LEU A 128 31.77 -0.65 3.16
N HIS A 129 31.06 0.47 2.98
CA HIS A 129 31.51 1.79 3.46
C HIS A 129 30.90 2.22 4.80
N TRP A 130 29.80 1.64 5.29
CA TRP A 130 29.08 2.21 6.44
C TRP A 130 29.87 2.36 7.74
N ARG A 131 30.97 1.60 7.93
CA ARG A 131 31.85 1.73 9.09
C ARG A 131 32.92 2.82 8.92
N SER A 132 33.36 3.08 7.69
CA SER A 132 34.41 4.06 7.38
C SER A 132 33.84 5.43 7.03
N ASP A 133 32.74 5.44 6.28
CA ASP A 133 32.03 6.64 5.86
C ASP A 133 30.50 6.39 5.92
N PRO A 134 29.88 6.63 7.09
CA PRO A 134 28.43 6.48 7.26
C PRO A 134 27.61 7.40 6.36
N GLN A 135 28.14 8.58 6.00
CA GLN A 135 27.42 9.51 5.13
C GLN A 135 27.33 8.95 3.71
N GLN A 136 28.47 8.55 3.14
CA GLN A 136 28.51 7.94 1.82
C GLN A 136 27.65 6.66 1.77
N ALA A 137 27.71 5.83 2.81
CA ALA A 137 26.89 4.62 2.88
C ALA A 137 25.38 4.93 2.93
N GLY A 138 24.96 5.95 3.68
CA GLY A 138 23.58 6.41 3.70
C GLY A 138 23.10 6.89 2.33
N ASP A 139 23.92 7.63 1.60
CA ASP A 139 23.60 8.15 0.27
C ASP A 139 23.52 7.05 -0.80
N LEU A 140 24.44 6.08 -0.75
CA LEU A 140 24.39 4.88 -1.59
C LEU A 140 23.16 4.01 -1.28
N ALA A 141 22.84 3.81 -0.01
CA ALA A 141 21.65 3.06 0.41
C ALA A 141 20.34 3.76 -0.02
N ALA A 142 20.28 5.10 0.08
CA ALA A 142 19.15 5.87 -0.42
C ALA A 142 18.98 5.71 -1.93
N THR A 143 20.07 5.80 -2.70
CA THR A 143 20.04 5.53 -4.15
C THR A 143 19.53 4.12 -4.47
N ALA A 144 19.97 3.11 -3.72
CA ALA A 144 19.48 1.75 -3.88
C ALA A 144 17.97 1.62 -3.59
N ILE A 145 17.46 2.31 -2.56
CA ILE A 145 16.03 2.37 -2.25
C ILE A 145 15.25 3.00 -3.40
N GLU A 146 15.69 4.14 -3.93
CA GLU A 146 15.00 4.83 -5.05
C GLU A 146 14.92 3.96 -6.30
N LEU A 147 16.02 3.29 -6.66
CA LEU A 147 16.03 2.35 -7.78
C LEU A 147 15.07 1.18 -7.55
N CYS A 148 14.99 0.65 -6.33
CA CYS A 148 14.02 -0.39 -5.98
C CYS A 148 12.58 0.13 -6.06
N LEU A 149 12.29 1.30 -5.49
CA LEU A 149 10.94 1.90 -5.49
C LEU A 149 10.47 2.19 -6.91
N TYR A 150 11.37 2.65 -7.79
CA TYR A 150 11.07 2.81 -9.21
C TYR A 150 10.59 1.48 -9.82
N VAL A 151 11.35 0.40 -9.64
CA VAL A 151 10.99 -0.92 -10.18
C VAL A 151 9.70 -1.42 -9.55
N ILE A 152 9.53 -1.31 -8.23
CA ILE A 152 8.32 -1.72 -7.52
C ILE A 152 7.08 -1.02 -8.07
N ASN A 153 7.13 0.30 -8.26
CA ASN A 153 6.00 1.08 -8.73
C ASN A 153 5.57 0.66 -10.15
N HIS A 154 6.53 0.55 -11.08
CA HIS A 154 6.25 0.13 -12.44
C HIS A 154 5.74 -1.31 -12.51
N LEU A 155 6.37 -2.20 -11.75
CA LEU A 155 6.02 -3.61 -11.76
C LEU A 155 4.64 -3.85 -11.14
N SER A 156 4.25 -3.08 -10.12
CA SER A 156 2.92 -3.18 -9.50
C SER A 156 1.80 -2.89 -10.52
N VAL A 157 2.00 -1.95 -11.44
CA VAL A 157 1.03 -1.62 -12.49
C VAL A 157 0.97 -2.73 -13.54
N GLU A 158 2.12 -3.23 -13.99
CA GLU A 158 2.18 -4.31 -14.99
C GLU A 158 1.59 -5.63 -14.45
N ASP A 159 1.93 -5.99 -13.20
CA ASP A 159 1.39 -7.18 -12.55
C ASP A 159 -0.12 -7.10 -12.35
N ALA A 160 -0.65 -5.93 -11.95
CA ALA A 160 -2.09 -5.70 -11.88
C ALA A 160 -2.78 -5.91 -13.25
N GLY A 161 -2.16 -5.43 -14.33
CA GLY A 161 -2.64 -5.66 -15.69
C GLY A 161 -2.68 -7.15 -16.06
N HIS A 162 -1.62 -7.89 -15.77
CA HIS A 162 -1.58 -9.35 -16.00
C HIS A 162 -2.63 -10.10 -15.19
N LEU A 163 -2.84 -9.72 -13.91
CA LEU A 163 -3.88 -10.33 -13.07
C LEU A 163 -5.29 -10.03 -13.60
N MET A 164 -5.54 -8.83 -14.14
CA MET A 164 -6.82 -8.49 -14.77
C MET A 164 -7.04 -9.30 -16.05
N GLU A 165 -6.03 -9.43 -16.91
CA GLU A 165 -6.12 -10.23 -18.14
C GLU A 165 -6.32 -11.72 -17.84
N ALA A 166 -5.55 -12.29 -16.92
CA ALA A 166 -5.70 -13.69 -16.52
C ALA A 166 -7.10 -13.97 -15.95
N ARG A 167 -7.63 -13.04 -15.16
CA ARG A 167 -9.00 -13.10 -14.65
C ARG A 167 -10.04 -13.01 -15.77
N HIS A 168 -9.84 -12.13 -16.74
CA HIS A 168 -10.71 -12.02 -17.91
C HIS A 168 -10.74 -13.32 -18.72
N GLN A 169 -9.56 -13.92 -18.97
CA GLN A 169 -9.42 -15.20 -19.67
C GLN A 169 -10.01 -16.39 -18.89
N ALA A 170 -9.94 -16.36 -17.55
CA ALA A 170 -10.56 -17.36 -16.68
C ALA A 170 -12.10 -17.26 -16.62
N GLY A 171 -12.70 -16.38 -17.42
CA GLY A 171 -14.15 -16.23 -17.51
C GLY A 171 -14.76 -15.47 -16.34
N MET A 172 -14.03 -14.51 -15.75
CA MET A 172 -14.65 -13.57 -14.82
C MET A 172 -15.89 -12.96 -15.47
N THR A 173 -17.06 -13.25 -14.90
CA THR A 173 -18.29 -12.51 -15.17
C THR A 173 -18.09 -11.05 -14.77
N ASN A 174 -18.40 -10.10 -15.66
CA ASN A 174 -18.28 -8.64 -15.47
C ASN A 174 -18.20 -8.23 -13.99
N SER A 175 -17.06 -7.68 -13.58
CA SER A 175 -16.96 -6.93 -12.33
C SER A 175 -18.11 -5.92 -12.32
N MET A 176 -19.08 -6.10 -11.42
CA MET A 176 -20.25 -5.22 -11.37
C MET A 176 -19.77 -3.81 -11.02
N PHE A 177 -19.84 -2.90 -11.98
CA PHE A 177 -19.58 -1.49 -11.75
C PHE A 177 -20.93 -0.80 -11.52
N GLY A 178 -21.11 -0.26 -10.32
CA GLY A 178 -22.39 0.26 -9.88
C GLY A 178 -22.32 1.72 -9.43
N VAL A 179 -23.44 2.41 -9.56
CA VAL A 179 -23.62 3.79 -9.10
C VAL A 179 -24.71 3.87 -8.04
N LYS A 180 -24.52 4.71 -7.02
CA LYS A 180 -25.62 5.07 -6.11
C LYS A 180 -26.51 6.09 -6.81
N LEU A 181 -27.73 5.69 -7.16
CA LEU A 181 -28.68 6.52 -7.88
C LEU A 181 -29.64 7.14 -6.87
N GLY A 182 -29.41 8.40 -6.49
CA GLY A 182 -30.30 9.12 -5.55
C GLY A 182 -31.58 9.64 -6.21
N GLN A 183 -31.49 10.00 -7.49
CA GLN A 183 -32.58 10.46 -8.33
C GLN A 183 -32.18 10.17 -9.79
N LEU A 184 -33.16 9.96 -10.66
CA LEU A 184 -32.90 9.92 -12.10
C LEU A 184 -32.57 11.33 -12.62
N PRO A 185 -31.53 11.49 -13.47
CA PRO A 185 -31.32 12.75 -14.18
C PRO A 185 -32.58 13.17 -14.94
N ASP A 186 -32.89 14.46 -15.05
CA ASP A 186 -34.08 14.91 -15.78
C ASP A 186 -33.91 14.75 -17.31
N ASN A 187 -32.68 14.89 -17.79
CA ASN A 187 -32.32 14.82 -19.19
C ASN A 187 -32.15 13.37 -19.66
N GLU A 188 -32.76 13.03 -20.80
CA GLU A 188 -32.72 11.70 -21.41
C GLU A 188 -31.30 11.30 -21.85
N SER A 189 -30.51 12.25 -22.37
CA SER A 189 -29.11 11.99 -22.77
C SER A 189 -28.23 11.56 -21.58
N ASP A 190 -28.51 12.10 -20.39
CA ASP A 190 -27.76 11.76 -19.18
C ASP A 190 -28.18 10.39 -18.63
N ARG A 191 -29.47 10.03 -18.79
CA ARG A 191 -29.97 8.68 -18.48
C ARG A 191 -29.35 7.62 -19.39
N ASP A 192 -29.23 7.89 -20.68
CA ASP A 192 -28.59 6.97 -21.63
C ASP A 192 -27.10 6.79 -21.33
N THR A 193 -26.41 7.87 -21.00
CA THR A 193 -25.01 7.82 -20.58
C THR A 193 -24.84 6.98 -19.31
N LEU A 194 -25.70 7.18 -18.32
CA LEU A 194 -25.70 6.42 -17.07
C LEU A 194 -26.03 4.95 -17.32
N ALA A 195 -26.95 4.65 -18.24
CA ALA A 195 -27.25 3.29 -18.66
C ALA A 195 -26.07 2.62 -19.38
N GLY A 196 -25.27 3.35 -20.16
CA GLY A 196 -24.09 2.80 -20.83
C GLY A 196 -22.90 2.55 -19.89
N ALA A 197 -22.80 3.32 -18.80
CA ALA A 197 -21.60 3.34 -17.95
C ALA A 197 -21.59 2.31 -16.80
N PHE A 198 -22.76 1.82 -16.36
CA PHE A 198 -22.87 0.97 -15.16
C PHE A 198 -23.70 -0.28 -15.42
N ASP A 199 -23.32 -1.41 -14.80
CA ASP A 199 -24.03 -2.69 -14.89
C ASP A 199 -24.96 -2.93 -13.68
N SER A 200 -24.79 -2.14 -12.62
CA SER A 200 -25.60 -2.19 -11.41
C SER A 200 -25.94 -0.81 -10.86
N VAL A 201 -26.95 -0.74 -10.00
CA VAL A 201 -27.32 0.48 -9.29
C VAL A 201 -27.61 0.19 -7.82
N MET A 202 -27.27 1.14 -6.96
CA MET A 202 -27.67 1.16 -5.56
C MET A 202 -28.73 2.25 -5.37
N LEU A 203 -29.96 1.85 -5.10
CA LEU A 203 -31.08 2.75 -4.85
C LEU A 203 -31.17 3.04 -3.34
N PRO A 204 -31.18 4.31 -2.90
CA PRO A 204 -31.44 4.62 -1.52
C PRO A 204 -32.89 4.22 -1.19
N PHE A 205 -33.05 3.32 -0.23
CA PHE A 205 -34.35 2.87 0.27
C PHE A 205 -34.45 3.19 1.75
N ASN A 206 -34.41 4.49 2.07
CA ASN A 206 -34.46 4.93 3.46
C ASN A 206 -35.89 4.90 3.96
N TRP A 207 -36.15 4.17 5.05
CA TRP A 207 -37.49 4.07 5.63
C TRP A 207 -38.07 5.43 6.03
N LYS A 208 -37.23 6.37 6.47
CA LYS A 208 -37.65 7.72 6.84
C LYS A 208 -38.29 8.48 5.67
N ASP A 209 -37.75 8.29 4.47
CA ASP A 209 -38.20 9.01 3.28
C ASP A 209 -39.40 8.29 2.64
N VAL A 210 -39.42 6.96 2.71
CA VAL A 210 -40.48 6.11 2.15
C VAL A 210 -41.72 6.04 3.04
N SER A 211 -41.58 6.21 4.36
CA SER A 211 -42.68 6.16 5.33
C SER A 211 -42.52 7.27 6.38
N PRO A 212 -42.70 8.55 5.97
CA PRO A 212 -42.48 9.68 6.86
C PRO A 212 -43.53 9.78 7.97
N ASP A 213 -44.77 9.34 7.70
CA ASP A 213 -45.85 9.24 8.67
C ASP A 213 -46.30 7.77 8.79
N GLU A 214 -46.66 7.34 10.00
CA GLU A 214 -47.16 5.98 10.23
C GLU A 214 -48.35 5.64 9.31
N GLY A 215 -48.21 4.57 8.54
CA GLY A 215 -49.23 4.10 7.61
C GLY A 215 -49.32 4.87 6.28
N LYS A 216 -48.49 5.90 6.06
CA LYS A 216 -48.39 6.58 4.76
C LYS A 216 -47.09 6.23 4.06
N PHE A 217 -47.20 5.67 2.87
CA PHE A 217 -46.04 5.28 2.07
C PHE A 217 -45.86 6.17 0.84
N GLN A 218 -44.61 6.52 0.55
CA GLN A 218 -44.16 7.33 -0.58
C GLN A 218 -43.13 6.53 -1.37
N PHE A 219 -43.59 5.72 -2.34
CA PHE A 219 -42.70 4.90 -3.17
C PHE A 219 -42.36 5.53 -4.53
N PHE A 220 -42.97 6.66 -4.88
CA PHE A 220 -42.94 7.22 -6.24
C PHE A 220 -41.53 7.36 -6.83
N ASP A 221 -40.60 7.98 -6.10
CA ASP A 221 -39.23 8.20 -6.60
C ASP A 221 -38.45 6.89 -6.71
N VAL A 222 -38.65 5.99 -5.77
CA VAL A 222 -38.00 4.67 -5.75
C VAL A 222 -38.55 3.80 -6.88
N ASP A 223 -39.86 3.81 -7.12
CA ASP A 223 -40.52 3.06 -8.18
C ASP A 223 -40.04 3.51 -9.56
N GLN A 224 -39.91 4.82 -9.79
CA GLN A 224 -39.34 5.34 -11.04
C GLN A 224 -37.90 4.85 -11.27
N MET A 225 -37.08 4.87 -10.23
CA MET A 225 -35.70 4.38 -10.31
C MET A 225 -35.64 2.86 -10.54
N LEU A 226 -36.51 2.10 -9.87
CA LEU A 226 -36.63 0.64 -10.07
C LEU A 226 -37.05 0.31 -11.49
N GLU A 227 -38.06 1.00 -12.01
CA GLU A 227 -38.55 0.79 -13.38
C GLU A 227 -37.47 1.11 -14.41
N TRP A 228 -36.78 2.24 -14.27
CA TRP A 228 -35.66 2.60 -15.14
C TRP A 228 -34.55 1.54 -15.08
N SER A 229 -34.20 1.07 -13.89
CA SER A 229 -33.15 0.08 -13.68
C SER A 229 -33.50 -1.25 -14.34
N HIS A 230 -34.75 -1.69 -14.20
CA HIS A 230 -35.26 -2.91 -14.82
C HIS A 230 -35.24 -2.80 -16.35
N ARG A 231 -35.71 -1.68 -16.89
CA ARG A 231 -35.74 -1.40 -18.35
C ARG A 231 -34.35 -1.49 -18.99
N HIS A 232 -33.31 -1.09 -18.27
CA HIS A 232 -31.92 -1.10 -18.75
C HIS A 232 -31.12 -2.32 -18.27
N GLY A 233 -31.80 -3.36 -17.75
CA GLY A 233 -31.17 -4.62 -17.35
C GLY A 233 -30.17 -4.50 -16.20
N LYS A 234 -30.30 -3.48 -15.35
CA LYS A 234 -29.38 -3.24 -14.23
C LYS A 234 -29.63 -4.20 -13.07
N LYS A 235 -28.56 -4.70 -12.46
CA LYS A 235 -28.67 -5.36 -11.15
C LYS A 235 -28.92 -4.31 -10.07
N VAL A 236 -30.02 -4.47 -9.33
CA VAL A 236 -30.44 -3.50 -8.31
C VAL A 236 -30.03 -3.96 -6.92
N PHE A 237 -29.40 -3.05 -6.18
CA PHE A 237 -29.21 -3.12 -4.75
C PHE A 237 -30.06 -2.01 -4.12
N ALA A 238 -30.75 -2.30 -3.01
CA ALA A 238 -31.60 -1.32 -2.33
C ALA A 238 -31.23 -1.26 -0.85
N GLY A 239 -31.09 -0.04 -0.31
CA GLY A 239 -30.86 0.16 1.11
C GLY A 239 -30.21 1.50 1.46
N PRO A 240 -29.80 1.67 2.72
CA PRO A 240 -30.13 0.81 3.86
C PRO A 240 -31.61 0.97 4.26
N LEU A 241 -32.25 -0.11 4.71
CA LEU A 241 -33.64 -0.07 5.22
C LEU A 241 -33.76 0.70 6.53
N ILE A 242 -32.69 0.71 7.33
CA ILE A 242 -32.61 1.42 8.61
C ILE A 242 -31.30 2.19 8.59
N GLN A 243 -31.36 3.49 8.86
CA GLN A 243 -30.19 4.36 9.01
C GLN A 243 -30.18 4.97 10.41
#